data_AF-A0A133U6G5-F1
#
_entry.id   AF-A0A133U6G5-F1
#
_cell.length_a   1.000
_cell.length_b   1.000
_cell.length_c   1.000
_cell.angle_alpha   90.00
_cell.angle_beta   90.00
_cell.angle_gamma   90.00
#
_symmetry.space_group_name_H-M   'P 1'
#
loop_
_entity.id
_entity.type
_entity.pdbx_description
1 polymer ?
#
loop_
_entity_poly.entity_id
_entity_poly.type
_entity_poly.pdbx_seq_one_letter_code
_entity_poly.pdbx_strand_id
1 'polypeptide(L)'
;MEFKMLGGAREVGRSSVHVSTSESDILIDCGLKQGETTEYPRLNELDNLDAVVLTHAHIDHSGGLPVLPSLELLNGDEPIFCTPPTGMLLKTLLYDSYSLQRKEWKRNDRDPIYGQEDVAEVLKQVEPVPYQEFSVTDDIEAEFGNAGHILGSAWVQIRSEGRRVLFSGDLGGGRTNYLPQPADPPKSDALFLESTYGATQQQPSFSKQCNKLIDVASAEVPVLIPSFAVGRAHEVLRLIKIRDEVDTSRVYFDGMIEETLPAYRSYASTLYMNESIVNSIENSSDPKPFLPEGVEKPDTYRARTTIAREENAPIVIAPSGMLTG
;
A
#
# COMPACT_ATOMS: atom_id res chain seq x y z
N MET A 1 26.02 -0.35 12.17
CA MET A 1 25.20 -0.21 10.95
C MET A 1 25.61 -1.24 9.92
N GLU A 2 24.99 -2.41 10.02
CA GLU A 2 25.00 -3.48 9.02
C GLU A 2 23.58 -3.65 8.44
N PHE A 3 23.50 -4.19 7.23
CA PHE A 3 22.23 -4.35 6.51
C PHE A 3 22.11 -5.78 5.99
N LYS A 4 20.98 -6.42 6.27
CA LYS A 4 20.71 -7.79 5.84
C LYS A 4 19.36 -7.85 5.12
N MET A 5 19.40 -8.26 3.85
CA MET A 5 18.19 -8.44 3.03
C MET A 5 17.49 -9.75 3.42
N LEU A 6 16.34 -9.66 4.08
CA LEU A 6 15.55 -10.85 4.46
C LEU A 6 14.55 -11.25 3.39
N GLY A 7 14.15 -10.31 2.54
CA GLY A 7 13.33 -10.50 1.33
C GLY A 7 13.32 -9.24 0.45
N GLY A 8 12.75 -9.32 -0.75
CA GLY A 8 12.65 -8.18 -1.67
C GLY A 8 13.95 -7.85 -2.45
N ALA A 9 15.01 -8.65 -2.30
CA ALA A 9 16.24 -8.49 -3.07
C ALA A 9 16.25 -9.40 -4.30
N ARG A 10 16.34 -8.79 -5.50
CA ARG A 10 16.24 -9.48 -6.81
C ARG A 10 14.89 -10.16 -7.06
N GLU A 11 13.84 -9.65 -6.43
CA GLU A 11 12.45 -10.09 -6.61
C GLU A 11 11.49 -8.94 -6.28
N VAL A 12 10.20 -9.15 -6.54
CA VAL A 12 9.10 -8.29 -6.04
C VAL A 12 8.28 -9.12 -5.06
N GLY A 13 7.90 -8.53 -3.94
CA GLY A 13 7.25 -9.22 -2.83
C GLY A 13 8.15 -9.38 -1.61
N ARG A 14 7.52 -9.55 -0.43
CA ARG A 14 8.18 -9.83 0.86
C ARG A 14 9.33 -8.89 1.21
N SER A 15 9.21 -7.60 0.90
CA SER A 15 10.22 -6.60 1.25
C SER A 15 10.48 -6.61 2.75
N SER A 16 11.74 -6.79 3.13
CA SER A 16 12.18 -6.69 4.52
C SER A 16 13.69 -6.57 4.58
N VAL A 17 14.17 -5.49 5.20
CA VAL A 17 15.59 -5.23 5.43
C VAL A 17 15.84 -5.11 6.92
N HIS A 18 16.69 -5.98 7.44
CA HIS A 18 17.18 -5.88 8.81
C HIS A 18 18.34 -4.91 8.89
N VAL A 19 18.25 -3.96 9.82
CA VAL A 19 19.24 -2.93 10.10
C VAL A 19 19.72 -3.15 11.53
N SER A 20 21.02 -3.39 11.70
CA SER A 20 21.63 -3.57 13.01
C SER A 20 22.70 -2.53 13.29
N THR A 21 22.69 -2.01 14.51
CA THR A 21 23.73 -1.14 15.07
C THR A 21 24.52 -1.91 16.13
N SER A 22 25.34 -1.21 16.92
CA SER A 22 25.93 -1.82 18.12
C SER A 22 24.94 -2.03 19.26
N GLU A 23 23.76 -1.38 19.23
CA GLU A 23 22.82 -1.32 20.35
C GLU A 23 21.38 -1.73 19.98
N SER A 24 21.02 -1.73 18.69
CA SER A 24 19.64 -1.96 18.26
C SER A 24 19.51 -2.74 16.96
N ASP A 25 18.41 -3.47 16.86
CA ASP A 25 18.00 -4.29 15.73
C ASP A 25 16.59 -3.88 15.29
N ILE A 26 16.46 -3.33 14.06
CA ILE A 26 15.16 -2.91 13.52
C ILE A 26 14.90 -3.51 12.14
N LEU A 27 13.63 -3.53 11.74
CA LEU A 27 13.24 -3.83 10.36
C LEU A 27 12.80 -2.57 9.61
N ILE A 28 13.26 -2.43 8.37
CA ILE A 28 12.59 -1.61 7.36
C ILE A 28 11.72 -2.52 6.51
N ASP A 29 10.40 -2.30 6.60
CA ASP A 29 9.36 -3.16 6.03
C ASP A 29 9.35 -4.62 6.53
N CYS A 30 8.18 -5.25 6.49
CA CYS A 30 7.97 -6.67 6.73
C CYS A 30 6.78 -7.14 5.89
N GLY A 31 7.04 -7.46 4.62
CA GLY A 31 6.02 -7.81 3.65
C GLY A 31 5.78 -9.30 3.42
N LEU A 32 4.86 -9.61 2.51
CA LEU A 32 4.60 -10.95 1.98
C LEU A 32 4.72 -10.99 0.46
N LYS A 33 4.96 -12.18 -0.09
CA LYS A 33 4.81 -12.41 -1.52
C LYS A 33 3.68 -13.39 -1.73
N GLN A 34 2.55 -12.88 -2.20
CA GLN A 34 1.36 -13.67 -2.46
C GLN A 34 1.54 -14.53 -3.72
N GLY A 35 1.00 -15.75 -3.69
CA GLY A 35 1.05 -16.70 -4.78
C GLY A 35 0.17 -17.91 -4.50
N GLU A 36 0.43 -19.05 -5.16
CA GLU A 36 -0.22 -20.32 -4.79
C GLU A 36 0.11 -20.74 -3.36
N THR A 37 1.34 -20.42 -2.96
CA THR A 37 1.88 -20.45 -1.61
C THR A 37 2.41 -19.07 -1.28
N THR A 38 1.97 -18.49 -0.17
CA THR A 38 2.54 -17.25 0.35
C THR A 38 3.99 -17.47 0.82
N GLU A 39 4.91 -16.64 0.35
CA GLU A 39 6.30 -16.60 0.84
C GLU A 39 6.49 -15.45 1.83
N TYR A 40 7.26 -15.71 2.88
CA TYR A 40 7.56 -14.78 3.98
C TYR A 40 9.03 -14.35 3.91
N PRO A 41 9.42 -13.22 4.56
CA PRO A 41 10.81 -12.89 4.78
C PRO A 41 11.49 -13.95 5.66
N ARG A 42 12.82 -14.01 5.60
CA ARG A 42 13.63 -14.97 6.38
C ARG A 42 13.77 -14.54 7.85
N LEU A 43 12.63 -14.40 8.54
CA LEU A 43 12.52 -13.86 9.90
C LEU A 43 13.11 -14.79 10.97
N ASN A 44 13.16 -16.10 10.70
CA ASN A 44 13.80 -17.10 11.55
C ASN A 44 15.33 -16.97 11.64
N GLU A 45 15.92 -16.01 10.92
CA GLU A 45 17.34 -15.65 11.03
C GLU A 45 17.58 -14.46 11.98
N LEU A 46 16.54 -14.04 12.73
CA LEU A 46 16.55 -12.95 13.70
C LEU A 46 16.29 -13.49 15.12
N ASP A 47 16.70 -12.72 16.13
CA ASP A 47 16.47 -13.04 17.54
C ASP A 47 15.39 -12.14 18.16
N ASN A 48 15.68 -10.86 18.41
CA ASN A 48 14.72 -9.86 18.89
C ASN A 48 14.80 -8.61 18.00
N LEU A 49 13.73 -7.82 17.98
CA LEU A 49 13.66 -6.54 17.28
C LEU A 49 13.24 -5.45 18.25
N ASP A 50 13.84 -4.27 18.14
CA ASP A 50 13.49 -3.10 18.95
C ASP A 50 12.39 -2.25 18.31
N ALA A 51 12.24 -2.31 16.99
CA ALA A 51 11.22 -1.59 16.24
C ALA A 51 11.05 -2.10 14.80
N VAL A 52 9.94 -1.68 14.18
CA VAL A 52 9.74 -1.78 12.72
C VAL A 52 9.41 -0.40 12.16
N VAL A 53 9.98 -0.06 11.01
CA VAL A 53 9.66 1.17 10.29
C VAL A 53 9.09 0.80 8.91
N LEU A 54 7.84 1.18 8.65
CA LEU A 54 7.13 0.88 7.41
C LEU A 54 7.20 2.05 6.44
N THR A 55 7.57 1.75 5.21
CA THR A 55 7.54 2.70 4.09
C THR A 55 6.10 3.01 3.68
N HIS A 56 5.26 1.99 3.56
CA HIS A 56 3.86 2.13 3.16
C HIS A 56 3.01 0.88 3.44
N ALA A 57 1.70 1.00 3.19
CA ALA A 57 0.71 0.00 3.61
C ALA A 57 0.59 -1.24 2.71
N HIS A 58 1.22 -1.33 1.54
CA HIS A 58 1.02 -2.51 0.67
C HIS A 58 1.48 -3.81 1.35
N ILE A 59 0.84 -4.93 0.98
CA ILE A 59 1.03 -6.22 1.65
C ILE A 59 2.42 -6.81 1.42
N ASP A 60 3.07 -6.47 0.32
CA ASP A 60 4.47 -6.78 0.05
C ASP A 60 5.48 -5.95 0.84
N HIS A 61 5.01 -5.00 1.66
CA HIS A 61 5.81 -4.23 2.61
C HIS A 61 5.34 -4.35 4.07
N SER A 62 4.08 -4.75 4.30
CA SER A 62 3.49 -4.80 5.65
C SER A 62 2.84 -6.13 6.02
N GLY A 63 2.56 -7.00 5.05
CA GLY A 63 1.76 -8.20 5.28
C GLY A 63 2.39 -9.23 6.21
N GLY A 64 3.71 -9.19 6.38
CA GLY A 64 4.48 -10.11 7.20
C GLY A 64 4.53 -9.71 8.67
N LEU A 65 4.06 -8.50 9.03
CA LEU A 65 4.05 -8.03 10.41
C LEU A 65 3.43 -9.02 11.40
N PRO A 66 2.29 -9.70 11.12
CA PRO A 66 1.69 -10.64 12.07
C PRO A 66 2.55 -11.88 12.36
N VAL A 67 3.57 -12.15 11.55
CA VAL A 67 4.51 -13.25 11.82
C VAL A 67 5.49 -12.89 12.95
N LEU A 68 5.76 -11.60 13.15
CA LEU A 68 6.72 -11.14 14.17
C LEU A 68 6.30 -11.54 15.60
N PRO A 69 5.08 -11.21 16.09
CA PRO A 69 4.65 -11.66 17.41
C PRO A 69 4.46 -13.19 17.48
N SER A 70 4.03 -13.84 16.38
CA SER A 70 3.93 -15.31 16.35
C SER A 70 5.27 -16.03 16.47
N LEU A 71 6.38 -15.36 16.15
CA LEU A 71 7.74 -15.86 16.32
C LEU A 71 8.44 -15.27 17.56
N GLU A 72 7.72 -14.55 18.41
CA GLU A 72 8.26 -13.88 19.62
C GLU A 72 9.38 -12.85 19.29
N LEU A 73 9.41 -12.32 18.06
CA LEU A 73 10.40 -11.31 17.62
C LEU A 73 10.01 -9.88 18.04
N LEU A 74 8.72 -9.65 18.29
CA LEU A 74 8.17 -8.44 18.90
C LEU A 74 7.27 -8.88 20.07
N ASN A 75 7.54 -8.39 21.27
CA ASN A 75 6.92 -8.83 22.51
C ASN A 75 5.83 -7.87 23.03
N GLY A 76 5.36 -6.95 22.18
CA GLY A 76 4.15 -6.16 22.36
C GLY A 76 4.37 -4.70 22.77
N ASP A 77 5.59 -4.36 23.23
CA ASP A 77 5.95 -2.99 23.63
C ASP A 77 6.74 -2.26 22.52
N GLU A 78 7.25 -2.98 21.54
CA GLU A 78 8.11 -2.45 20.50
C GLU A 78 7.29 -1.77 19.39
N PRO A 79 7.64 -0.54 18.99
CA PRO A 79 6.83 0.27 18.08
C PRO A 79 6.96 -0.16 16.61
N ILE A 80 5.84 -0.03 15.90
CA ILE A 80 5.75 -0.14 14.44
C ILE A 80 5.47 1.26 13.89
N PHE A 81 6.53 1.96 13.53
CA PHE A 81 6.46 3.31 12.99
C PHE A 81 5.96 3.32 11.55
N CYS A 82 4.96 4.16 11.29
CA CYS A 82 4.47 4.41 9.93
C CYS A 82 3.81 5.77 9.84
N THR A 83 3.44 6.20 8.64
CA THR A 83 2.66 7.43 8.51
C THR A 83 1.21 7.23 8.98
N PRO A 84 0.52 8.29 9.47
CA PRO A 84 -0.87 8.21 9.87
C PRO A 84 -1.83 7.58 8.85
N PRO A 85 -1.74 7.88 7.53
CA PRO A 85 -2.57 7.18 6.55
C PRO A 85 -2.19 5.71 6.39
N THR A 86 -0.89 5.38 6.47
CA THR A 86 -0.43 3.98 6.44
C THR A 86 -1.03 3.19 7.61
N GLY A 87 -0.92 3.71 8.84
CA GLY A 87 -1.50 3.06 10.02
C GLY A 87 -2.99 2.79 9.92
N MET A 88 -3.76 3.74 9.35
CA MET A 88 -5.19 3.56 9.11
C MET A 88 -5.49 2.48 8.06
N LEU A 89 -4.66 2.38 7.01
CA LEU A 89 -4.81 1.39 5.95
C LEU A 89 -4.37 -0.02 6.39
N LEU A 90 -3.37 -0.14 7.26
CA LEU A 90 -2.87 -1.43 7.77
C LEU A 90 -3.99 -2.28 8.34
N LYS A 91 -4.90 -1.70 9.12
CA LYS A 91 -6.03 -2.45 9.71
C LYS A 91 -6.82 -3.21 8.65
N THR A 92 -7.25 -2.52 7.60
CA THR A 92 -8.06 -3.12 6.53
C THR A 92 -7.24 -4.17 5.78
N LEU A 93 -6.00 -3.84 5.40
CA LEU A 93 -5.17 -4.71 4.58
C LEU A 93 -4.71 -5.97 5.30
N LEU A 94 -4.31 -5.88 6.58
CA LEU A 94 -3.83 -7.03 7.35
C LEU A 94 -4.95 -8.03 7.65
N TYR A 95 -6.16 -7.57 7.97
CA TYR A 95 -7.29 -8.49 8.20
C TYR A 95 -7.75 -9.20 6.91
N ASP A 96 -7.69 -8.52 5.77
CA ASP A 96 -7.97 -9.16 4.49
C ASP A 96 -6.88 -10.15 4.08
N SER A 97 -5.61 -9.75 4.21
CA SER A 97 -4.46 -10.63 3.98
C SER A 97 -4.53 -11.89 4.85
N TYR A 98 -4.87 -11.77 6.13
CA TYR A 98 -5.13 -12.90 7.02
C TYR A 98 -6.30 -13.77 6.52
N SER A 99 -7.40 -13.16 6.10
CA SER A 99 -8.56 -13.89 5.57
C SER A 99 -8.24 -14.68 4.30
N LEU A 100 -7.37 -14.16 3.45
CA LEU A 100 -6.86 -14.83 2.25
C LEU A 100 -5.91 -15.97 2.61
N GLN A 101 -4.93 -15.71 3.47
CA GLN A 101 -3.98 -16.73 3.93
C GLN A 101 -4.65 -17.88 4.68
N ARG A 102 -5.67 -17.61 5.50
CA ARG A 102 -6.44 -18.68 6.16
C ARG A 102 -7.11 -19.63 5.17
N LYS A 103 -7.62 -19.09 4.04
CA LYS A 103 -8.18 -19.91 2.96
C LYS A 103 -7.07 -20.70 2.25
N GLU A 104 -5.92 -20.07 2.01
CA GLU A 104 -4.74 -20.69 1.40
C GLU A 104 -4.20 -21.85 2.26
N TRP A 105 -3.92 -21.63 3.54
CA TRP A 105 -3.43 -22.64 4.48
C TRP A 105 -4.37 -23.85 4.52
N LYS A 106 -5.69 -23.59 4.62
CA LYS A 106 -6.70 -24.65 4.57
C LYS A 106 -6.71 -25.40 3.23
N ARG A 107 -6.57 -24.69 2.10
CA ARG A 107 -6.53 -25.30 0.76
C ARG A 107 -5.29 -26.18 0.58
N ASN A 108 -4.17 -25.77 1.16
CA ASN A 108 -2.87 -26.42 1.03
C ASN A 108 -2.56 -27.41 2.18
N ASP A 109 -3.52 -27.69 3.08
CA ASP A 109 -3.36 -28.54 4.27
C ASP A 109 -2.15 -28.16 5.14
N ARG A 110 -2.02 -26.86 5.42
CA ARG A 110 -0.95 -26.28 6.25
C ARG A 110 -1.50 -25.73 7.55
N ASP A 111 -0.70 -25.84 8.60
CA ASP A 111 -0.97 -25.17 9.87
C ASP A 111 -0.91 -23.64 9.70
N PRO A 112 -1.79 -22.88 10.37
CA PRO A 112 -1.70 -21.43 10.41
C PRO A 112 -0.34 -20.95 10.92
N ILE A 113 0.25 -19.98 10.23
CA ILE A 113 1.54 -19.38 10.62
C ILE A 113 1.35 -18.29 11.67
N TYR A 114 0.17 -17.67 11.70
CA TYR A 114 -0.23 -16.68 12.69
C TYR A 114 -1.77 -16.62 12.77
N GLY A 115 -2.29 -16.11 13.88
CA GLY A 115 -3.72 -15.96 14.17
C GLY A 115 -4.27 -14.55 13.98
N GLN A 116 -5.55 -14.39 14.26
CA GLN A 116 -6.20 -13.07 14.21
C GLN A 116 -5.74 -12.16 15.36
N GLU A 117 -5.35 -12.78 16.47
CA GLU A 117 -4.74 -12.19 17.66
C GLU A 117 -3.41 -11.52 17.33
N ASP A 118 -2.57 -12.12 16.51
CA ASP A 118 -1.30 -11.54 16.07
C ASP A 118 -1.51 -10.29 15.21
N VAL A 119 -2.53 -10.31 14.34
CA VAL A 119 -2.94 -9.11 13.59
C VAL A 119 -3.40 -8.02 14.55
N ALA A 120 -4.16 -8.37 15.59
CA ALA A 120 -4.62 -7.41 16.59
C ALA A 120 -3.46 -6.85 17.42
N GLU A 121 -2.43 -7.66 17.72
CA GLU A 121 -1.24 -7.24 18.46
C GLU A 121 -0.42 -6.24 17.67
N VAL A 122 -0.10 -6.55 16.40
CA VAL A 122 0.56 -5.63 15.46
C VAL A 122 -0.14 -4.27 15.42
N LEU A 123 -1.48 -4.27 15.37
CA LEU A 123 -2.25 -3.02 15.28
C LEU A 123 -2.21 -2.18 16.57
N LYS A 124 -1.90 -2.76 17.74
CA LYS A 124 -1.70 -2.01 18.98
C LYS A 124 -0.33 -1.34 19.03
N GLN A 125 0.66 -1.94 18.37
CA GLN A 125 2.04 -1.45 18.30
C GLN A 125 2.25 -0.36 17.23
N VAL A 126 1.23 -0.06 16.41
CA VAL A 126 1.33 0.96 15.37
C VAL A 126 1.49 2.34 16.01
N GLU A 127 2.60 3.00 15.68
CA GLU A 127 2.95 4.35 16.14
C GLU A 127 2.98 5.32 14.93
N PRO A 128 1.91 6.11 14.72
CA PRO A 128 1.83 7.04 13.60
C PRO A 128 2.76 8.24 13.75
N VAL A 129 3.65 8.46 12.77
CA VAL A 129 4.52 9.64 12.68
C VAL A 129 4.30 10.36 11.35
N PRO A 130 3.99 11.67 11.33
CA PRO A 130 3.88 12.43 10.10
C PRO A 130 5.20 12.48 9.29
N TYR A 131 5.19 13.15 8.14
CA TYR A 131 6.44 13.44 7.42
C TYR A 131 7.32 14.41 8.21
N GLN A 132 8.21 13.87 9.03
CA GLN A 132 9.15 14.57 9.90
C GLN A 132 10.22 13.61 10.43
N GLU A 133 11.17 14.15 11.19
CA GLU A 133 12.15 13.40 11.95
C GLU A 133 11.56 12.83 13.26
N PHE A 134 12.07 11.68 13.69
CA PHE A 134 11.70 11.01 14.95
C PHE A 134 12.79 10.04 15.41
N SER A 135 12.81 9.71 16.70
CA SER A 135 13.68 8.68 17.26
C SER A 135 13.00 7.32 17.13
N VAL A 136 13.72 6.32 16.61
CA VAL A 136 13.28 4.92 16.54
C VAL A 136 13.73 4.17 17.79
N THR A 137 15.01 4.34 18.14
CA THR A 137 15.67 3.88 19.36
C THR A 137 16.56 5.02 19.90
N ASP A 138 17.28 4.79 21.00
CA ASP A 138 18.20 5.80 21.56
C ASP A 138 19.38 6.14 20.61
N ASP A 139 19.76 5.21 19.72
CA ASP A 139 20.88 5.33 18.80
C ASP A 139 20.48 5.39 17.31
N ILE A 140 19.19 5.26 17.00
CA ILE A 140 18.64 5.34 15.64
C ILE A 140 17.60 6.46 15.54
N GLU A 141 17.90 7.46 14.70
CA GLU A 141 16.91 8.43 14.24
C GLU A 141 16.39 8.05 12.85
N ALA A 142 15.13 8.41 12.58
CA ALA A 142 14.51 8.26 11.27
C ALA A 142 13.86 9.57 10.80
N GLU A 143 13.66 9.67 9.49
CA GLU A 143 12.88 10.74 8.87
C GLU A 143 11.98 10.15 7.80
N PHE A 144 10.69 10.51 7.86
CA PHE A 144 9.75 10.23 6.79
C PHE A 144 9.61 11.44 5.86
N GLY A 145 9.66 11.18 4.55
CA GLY A 145 9.19 12.13 3.57
C GLY A 145 8.41 11.46 2.44
N ASN A 146 7.59 12.25 1.75
CA ASN A 146 6.63 11.72 0.79
C ASN A 146 7.29 10.95 -0.37
N ALA A 147 6.94 9.68 -0.55
CA ALA A 147 7.35 8.87 -1.70
C ALA A 147 6.41 8.99 -2.92
N GLY A 148 5.20 9.53 -2.73
CA GLY A 148 4.22 9.77 -3.79
C GLY A 148 3.69 8.51 -4.48
N HIS A 149 3.82 7.32 -3.88
CA HIS A 149 3.38 6.02 -4.42
C HIS A 149 1.92 5.69 -4.12
N ILE A 150 1.56 5.67 -2.83
CA ILE A 150 0.19 5.52 -2.35
C ILE A 150 -0.09 6.52 -1.23
N LEU A 151 -1.35 6.60 -0.79
CA LEU A 151 -1.72 7.46 0.33
C LEU A 151 -0.87 7.13 1.57
N GLY A 152 -0.07 8.10 2.02
CA GLY A 152 0.83 7.97 3.16
C GLY A 152 2.17 7.27 2.87
N SER A 153 2.48 6.90 1.63
CA SER A 153 3.79 6.29 1.33
C SER A 153 4.94 7.24 1.69
N ALA A 154 6.00 6.70 2.26
CA ALA A 154 7.19 7.43 2.65
C ALA A 154 8.47 6.78 2.14
N TRP A 155 9.42 7.59 1.71
CA TRP A 155 10.82 7.21 1.82
C TRP A 155 11.25 7.40 3.28
N VAL A 156 12.24 6.62 3.72
CA VAL A 156 12.72 6.58 5.10
C VAL A 156 14.22 6.83 5.10
N GLN A 157 14.68 7.90 5.74
CA GLN A 157 16.11 8.02 6.05
C GLN A 157 16.36 7.50 7.46
N ILE A 158 17.32 6.61 7.61
CA ILE A 158 17.85 6.17 8.91
C ILE A 158 19.20 6.84 9.17
N ARG A 159 19.40 7.32 10.40
CA ARG A 159 20.65 7.93 10.86
C ARG A 159 21.12 7.27 12.14
N SER A 160 22.32 6.70 12.11
CA SER A 160 22.98 6.09 13.27
C SER A 160 24.48 6.00 13.01
N GLU A 161 25.30 5.95 14.05
CA GLU A 161 26.77 5.81 13.97
C GLU A 161 27.44 6.82 13.00
N GLY A 162 26.89 8.03 12.86
CA GLY A 162 27.40 9.07 11.96
C GLY A 162 27.18 8.79 10.46
N ARG A 163 26.33 7.84 10.10
CA ARG A 163 25.97 7.49 8.72
C ARG A 163 24.48 7.72 8.46
N ARG A 164 24.13 8.07 7.23
CA ARG A 164 22.75 8.30 6.78
C ARG A 164 22.42 7.38 5.61
N VAL A 165 21.38 6.57 5.74
CA VAL A 165 20.97 5.60 4.72
C VAL A 165 19.51 5.83 4.38
N LEU A 166 19.21 6.05 3.09
CA LEU A 166 17.85 6.24 2.61
C LEU A 166 17.29 4.92 2.06
N PHE A 167 16.07 4.60 2.43
CA PHE A 167 15.23 3.56 1.84
C PHE A 167 14.11 4.25 1.08
N SER A 168 14.00 4.01 -0.22
CA SER A 168 12.98 4.68 -1.03
C SER A 168 11.56 4.20 -0.72
N GLY A 169 11.42 2.95 -0.25
CA GLY A 169 10.18 2.21 -0.45
C GLY A 169 9.85 2.14 -1.94
N ASP A 170 8.57 2.04 -2.26
CA ASP A 170 8.09 2.21 -3.62
C ASP A 170 7.89 3.69 -3.97
N LEU A 171 8.22 4.08 -5.21
CA LEU A 171 8.13 5.47 -5.66
C LEU A 171 7.06 5.63 -6.76
N GLY A 172 6.09 6.53 -6.54
CA GLY A 172 5.02 6.76 -7.55
C GLY A 172 5.44 7.64 -8.74
N GLY A 173 6.65 8.18 -8.73
CA GLY A 173 7.25 8.92 -9.84
C GLY A 173 6.48 10.18 -10.26
N GLY A 174 5.61 10.73 -9.40
CA GLY A 174 4.86 11.94 -9.67
C GLY A 174 3.70 11.80 -10.67
N ARG A 175 3.27 10.57 -10.97
CA ARG A 175 2.29 10.25 -12.02
C ARG A 175 0.96 9.78 -11.46
N THR A 176 0.34 10.61 -10.64
CA THR A 176 -1.00 10.36 -10.07
C THR A 176 -1.84 11.62 -10.10
N ASN A 177 -3.16 11.47 -10.07
CA ASN A 177 -4.08 12.59 -10.06
C ASN A 177 -4.45 13.06 -8.64
N TYR A 178 -4.04 12.35 -7.59
CA TYR A 178 -4.47 12.64 -6.21
C TYR A 178 -3.32 12.80 -5.19
N LEU A 179 -2.12 12.29 -5.46
CA LEU A 179 -0.99 12.43 -4.54
C LEU A 179 -0.13 13.65 -4.87
N PRO A 180 0.50 14.26 -3.86
CA PRO A 180 1.53 15.25 -4.09
C PRO A 180 2.77 14.62 -4.75
N GLN A 181 3.58 15.46 -5.39
CA GLN A 181 4.87 15.02 -5.94
C GLN A 181 5.76 14.47 -4.81
N PRO A 182 6.58 13.43 -5.08
CA PRO A 182 7.55 12.94 -4.10
C PRO A 182 8.41 14.09 -3.56
N ALA A 183 8.66 14.09 -2.26
CA ALA A 183 9.54 15.07 -1.63
C ALA A 183 11.01 14.76 -1.98
N ASP A 184 11.81 15.80 -2.22
CA ASP A 184 13.25 15.63 -2.40
C ASP A 184 13.88 15.04 -1.14
N PRO A 185 14.61 13.91 -1.23
CA PRO A 185 15.19 13.31 -0.05
C PRO A 185 16.41 14.12 0.44
N PRO A 186 16.67 14.13 1.76
CA PRO A 186 17.87 14.73 2.31
C PRO A 186 19.13 14.00 1.84
N LYS A 187 20.29 14.65 1.99
CA LYS A 187 21.58 14.06 1.63
C LYS A 187 21.82 12.76 2.42
N SER A 188 22.14 11.68 1.71
CA SER A 188 22.46 10.37 2.29
C SER A 188 23.78 9.83 1.79
N ASP A 189 24.38 8.95 2.58
CA ASP A 189 25.67 8.31 2.28
C ASP A 189 25.45 6.99 1.52
N ALA A 190 24.28 6.37 1.67
CA ALA A 190 23.83 5.23 0.88
C ALA A 190 22.32 5.32 0.55
N LEU A 191 21.92 4.62 -0.51
CA LEU A 191 20.54 4.57 -1.01
C LEU A 191 20.13 3.13 -1.34
N PHE A 192 19.08 2.66 -0.70
CA PHE A 192 18.29 1.50 -1.09
C PHE A 192 17.13 1.99 -1.94
N LEU A 193 17.20 1.72 -3.25
CA LEU A 193 16.22 2.17 -4.23
C LEU A 193 15.45 0.96 -4.78
N GLU A 194 14.13 1.08 -4.86
CA GLU A 194 13.31 0.11 -5.58
C GLU A 194 13.73 0.00 -7.06
N SER A 195 13.47 -1.14 -7.67
CA SER A 195 13.85 -1.40 -9.06
C SER A 195 12.75 -2.07 -9.87
N THR A 196 11.48 -1.84 -9.51
CA THR A 196 10.32 -2.47 -10.17
C THR A 196 10.36 -2.25 -11.68
N TYR A 197 10.74 -1.04 -12.09
CA TYR A 197 10.92 -0.66 -13.49
C TYR A 197 12.39 -0.44 -13.88
N GLY A 198 13.36 -0.98 -13.13
CA GLY A 198 14.79 -0.73 -13.35
C GLY A 198 15.32 -1.15 -14.74
N ALA A 199 14.65 -2.10 -15.40
CA ALA A 199 14.96 -2.51 -16.77
C ALA A 199 14.17 -1.75 -17.85
N THR A 200 13.19 -0.92 -17.45
CA THR A 200 12.29 -0.23 -18.38
C THR A 200 12.82 1.16 -18.72
N GLN A 201 13.33 1.34 -19.94
CA GLN A 201 13.90 2.62 -20.37
C GLN A 201 12.86 3.68 -20.70
N GLN A 202 11.65 3.28 -21.12
CA GLN A 202 10.60 4.20 -21.50
C GLN A 202 9.24 3.71 -20.99
N GLN A 203 8.55 4.60 -20.29
CA GLN A 203 7.16 4.45 -19.91
C GLN A 203 6.33 5.42 -20.75
N PRO A 204 5.14 5.03 -21.25
CA PRO A 204 4.20 5.96 -21.85
C PRO A 204 3.94 7.16 -20.92
N SER A 205 3.65 8.33 -21.49
CA SER A 205 3.26 9.48 -20.67
C SER A 205 1.97 9.17 -19.92
N PHE A 206 1.86 9.71 -18.71
CA PHE A 206 0.68 9.53 -17.86
C PHE A 206 -0.60 9.95 -18.60
N SER A 207 -0.60 11.11 -19.26
CA SER A 207 -1.73 11.58 -20.07
C SER A 207 -2.12 10.61 -21.19
N LYS A 208 -1.15 9.97 -21.85
CA LYS A 208 -1.44 8.96 -22.89
C LYS A 208 -2.09 7.71 -22.30
N GLN A 209 -1.67 7.28 -21.11
CA GLN A 209 -2.28 6.16 -20.39
C GLN A 209 -3.70 6.50 -19.93
N CYS A 210 -3.91 7.70 -19.39
CA CYS A 210 -5.23 8.19 -19.01
C CYS A 210 -6.19 8.23 -20.21
N ASN A 211 -5.76 8.78 -21.35
CA ASN A 211 -6.58 8.81 -22.56
C ASN A 211 -6.95 7.40 -23.02
N LYS A 212 -5.98 6.48 -23.09
CA LYS A 212 -6.25 5.10 -23.47
C LYS A 212 -7.25 4.42 -22.51
N LEU A 213 -7.15 4.68 -21.22
CA LEU A 213 -8.09 4.13 -20.23
C LEU A 213 -9.50 4.68 -20.45
N ILE A 214 -9.65 5.99 -20.68
CA ILE A 214 -10.95 6.60 -20.99
C ILE A 214 -11.50 6.07 -22.31
N ASP A 215 -10.69 6.00 -23.37
CA ASP A 215 -11.11 5.46 -24.67
C ASP A 215 -11.66 4.03 -24.56
N VAL A 216 -11.03 3.19 -23.73
CA VAL A 216 -11.49 1.82 -23.46
C VAL A 216 -12.75 1.81 -22.57
N ALA A 217 -12.80 2.63 -21.53
CA ALA A 217 -13.94 2.71 -20.62
C ALA A 217 -15.19 3.27 -21.30
N SER A 218 -15.04 4.19 -22.25
CA SER A 218 -16.15 4.76 -23.03
C SER A 218 -16.62 3.83 -24.15
N ALA A 219 -15.98 2.68 -24.37
CA ALA A 219 -16.42 1.72 -25.37
C ALA A 219 -17.70 0.98 -24.91
N GLU A 220 -18.55 0.60 -25.86
CA GLU A 220 -19.75 -0.20 -25.61
C GLU A 220 -19.43 -1.70 -25.51
N VAL A 221 -18.37 -2.04 -24.75
CA VAL A 221 -17.98 -3.43 -24.45
C VAL A 221 -17.71 -3.61 -22.96
N PRO A 222 -17.91 -4.82 -22.39
CA PRO A 222 -17.57 -5.08 -21.00
C PRO A 222 -16.07 -4.87 -20.74
N VAL A 223 -15.72 -4.20 -19.63
CA VAL A 223 -14.34 -3.92 -19.23
C VAL A 223 -14.10 -4.40 -17.80
N LEU A 224 -13.02 -5.16 -17.60
CA LEU A 224 -12.52 -5.51 -16.26
C LEU A 224 -11.19 -4.78 -16.02
N ILE A 225 -11.12 -4.05 -14.91
CA ILE A 225 -9.92 -3.32 -14.46
C ILE A 225 -9.47 -3.94 -13.12
N PRO A 226 -8.57 -4.94 -13.17
CA PRO A 226 -7.98 -5.48 -11.94
C PRO A 226 -7.14 -4.39 -11.28
N SER A 227 -7.40 -4.12 -9.99
CA SER A 227 -6.70 -3.05 -9.27
C SER A 227 -6.51 -3.38 -7.80
N PHE A 228 -5.39 -2.91 -7.24
CA PHE A 228 -5.22 -2.94 -5.79
C PHE A 228 -6.20 -1.96 -5.14
N ALA A 229 -6.79 -2.38 -4.01
CA ALA A 229 -7.76 -1.57 -3.27
C ALA A 229 -7.18 -0.24 -2.76
N VAL A 230 -5.86 -0.19 -2.56
CA VAL A 230 -5.11 1.03 -2.21
C VAL A 230 -4.22 1.40 -3.39
N GLY A 231 -4.32 2.65 -3.85
CA GLY A 231 -3.57 3.17 -4.99
C GLY A 231 -4.41 3.19 -6.26
N ARG A 232 -4.21 2.18 -7.13
CA ARG A 232 -4.70 2.20 -8.51
C ARG A 232 -6.23 2.29 -8.64
N ALA A 233 -6.99 1.64 -7.76
CA ALA A 233 -8.46 1.71 -7.80
C ALA A 233 -8.97 3.15 -7.67
N HIS A 234 -8.45 3.90 -6.68
CA HIS A 234 -8.82 5.30 -6.43
C HIS A 234 -8.39 6.22 -7.56
N GLU A 235 -7.22 5.97 -8.16
CA GLU A 235 -6.73 6.69 -9.34
C GLU A 235 -7.67 6.53 -10.54
N VAL A 236 -8.11 5.30 -10.82
CA VAL A 236 -9.03 4.99 -11.93
C VAL A 236 -10.41 5.61 -11.70
N LEU A 237 -10.98 5.43 -10.51
CA LEU A 237 -12.30 5.99 -10.16
C LEU A 237 -12.28 7.52 -10.24
N ARG A 238 -11.22 8.16 -9.73
CA ARG A 238 -11.04 9.60 -9.84
C ARG A 238 -10.87 10.04 -11.28
N LEU A 239 -10.10 9.32 -12.10
CA LEU A 239 -9.92 9.67 -13.50
C LEU A 239 -11.26 9.65 -14.25
N ILE A 240 -12.07 8.61 -14.03
CA ILE A 240 -13.42 8.52 -14.61
C ILE A 240 -14.26 9.73 -14.18
N LYS A 241 -14.22 10.08 -12.88
CA LYS A 241 -14.95 11.23 -12.34
C LYS A 241 -14.56 12.56 -12.99
N ILE A 242 -13.27 12.86 -13.10
CA ILE A 242 -12.81 14.17 -13.58
C ILE A 242 -12.89 14.33 -15.10
N ARG A 243 -12.95 13.22 -15.84
CA ARG A 243 -13.02 13.24 -17.30
C ARG A 243 -14.44 13.37 -17.80
N ASP A 244 -15.43 12.84 -17.07
CA ASP A 244 -16.86 12.94 -17.40
C ASP A 244 -17.18 12.48 -18.84
N GLU A 245 -16.38 11.53 -19.35
CA GLU A 245 -16.45 10.97 -20.71
C GLU A 245 -16.99 9.53 -20.72
N VAL A 246 -17.26 8.96 -19.54
CA VAL A 246 -17.67 7.56 -19.33
C VAL A 246 -19.05 7.57 -18.69
N ASP A 247 -19.97 6.74 -19.20
CA ASP A 247 -21.26 6.51 -18.56
C ASP A 247 -21.07 5.80 -17.20
N THR A 248 -21.14 6.57 -16.12
CA THR A 248 -20.87 6.10 -14.77
C THR A 248 -21.93 5.14 -14.25
N SER A 249 -23.12 5.09 -14.86
CA SER A 249 -24.16 4.10 -14.52
C SER A 249 -23.75 2.65 -14.84
N ARG A 250 -22.71 2.49 -15.68
CA ARG A 250 -22.12 1.20 -16.05
C ARG A 250 -20.88 0.86 -15.22
N VAL A 251 -20.46 1.74 -14.31
CA VAL A 251 -19.22 1.58 -13.53
C VAL A 251 -19.53 0.97 -12.16
N TYR A 252 -18.81 -0.10 -11.84
CA TYR A 252 -18.89 -0.81 -10.57
C TYR A 252 -17.51 -0.92 -9.94
N PHE A 253 -17.43 -0.81 -8.62
CA PHE A 253 -16.23 -1.21 -7.87
C PHE A 253 -16.56 -2.30 -6.86
N ASP A 254 -15.56 -3.11 -6.50
CA ASP A 254 -15.76 -4.26 -5.61
C ASP A 254 -14.60 -4.46 -4.63
N GLY A 255 -14.76 -5.41 -3.72
CA GLY A 255 -13.79 -5.77 -2.71
C GLY A 255 -13.49 -4.61 -1.77
N MET A 256 -12.26 -4.61 -1.26
CA MET A 256 -11.75 -3.67 -0.26
C MET A 256 -11.68 -2.20 -0.69
N ILE A 257 -12.05 -1.87 -1.94
CA ILE A 257 -11.99 -0.48 -2.41
C ILE A 257 -12.87 0.40 -1.51
N GLU A 258 -14.05 -0.07 -1.11
CA GLU A 258 -14.93 0.70 -0.21
C GLU A 258 -14.31 0.91 1.17
N GLU A 259 -13.74 -0.15 1.72
CA GLU A 259 -13.20 -0.24 3.07
C GLU A 259 -11.95 0.65 3.24
N THR A 260 -11.32 1.04 2.13
CA THR A 260 -10.19 1.98 2.10
C THR A 260 -10.62 3.45 1.91
N LEU A 261 -11.83 3.72 1.40
CA LEU A 261 -12.33 5.09 1.21
C LEU A 261 -12.33 5.95 2.47
N PRO A 262 -12.65 5.44 3.69
CA PRO A 262 -12.56 6.23 4.91
C PRO A 262 -11.17 6.85 5.10
N ALA A 263 -10.09 6.11 4.84
CA ALA A 263 -8.73 6.65 4.94
C ALA A 263 -8.50 7.76 3.91
N TYR A 264 -8.91 7.54 2.66
CA TYR A 264 -8.79 8.55 1.60
C TYR A 264 -9.58 9.82 1.92
N ARG A 265 -10.76 9.69 2.54
CA ARG A 265 -11.59 10.84 2.96
C ARG A 265 -10.97 11.57 4.16
N SER A 266 -10.50 10.85 5.18
CA SER A 266 -9.91 11.43 6.38
C SER A 266 -8.67 12.28 6.10
N TYR A 267 -7.88 11.91 5.07
CA TYR A 267 -6.67 12.63 4.69
C TYR A 267 -6.85 13.54 3.47
N ALA A 268 -8.08 13.70 2.99
CA ALA A 268 -8.37 14.40 1.75
C ALA A 268 -8.01 15.90 1.76
N SER A 269 -8.14 16.54 2.92
CA SER A 269 -7.79 17.96 3.15
C SER A 269 -6.47 18.12 3.94
N THR A 270 -5.51 17.22 3.72
CA THR A 270 -4.24 17.21 4.46
C THR A 270 -3.05 17.20 3.51
N LEU A 271 -1.84 17.29 4.06
CA LEU A 271 -0.59 17.26 3.29
C LEU A 271 -0.37 15.96 2.48
N TYR A 272 -1.15 14.90 2.74
CA TYR A 272 -1.00 13.61 2.07
C TYR A 272 -1.73 13.53 0.72
N MET A 273 -2.45 14.59 0.34
CA MET A 273 -3.16 14.71 -0.93
C MET A 273 -2.74 15.97 -1.67
N ASN A 274 -2.82 15.94 -3.00
CA ASN A 274 -2.51 17.11 -3.80
C ASN A 274 -3.62 18.19 -3.71
N GLU A 275 -3.26 19.40 -4.14
CA GLU A 275 -4.13 20.55 -4.12
C GLU A 275 -5.44 20.33 -4.91
N SER A 276 -5.42 19.50 -5.96
CA SER A 276 -6.61 19.21 -6.76
C SER A 276 -7.68 18.47 -5.96
N ILE A 277 -7.31 17.54 -5.09
CA ILE A 277 -8.26 16.87 -4.17
C ILE A 277 -8.78 17.86 -3.13
N VAL A 278 -7.87 18.61 -2.48
CA VAL A 278 -8.22 19.59 -1.45
C VAL A 278 -9.22 20.61 -1.99
N ASN A 279 -8.93 21.19 -3.17
CA ASN A 279 -9.81 22.14 -3.84
C ASN A 279 -11.17 21.52 -4.22
N SER A 280 -11.22 20.24 -4.62
CA SER A 280 -12.49 19.55 -4.92
C SER A 280 -13.40 19.49 -3.69
N ILE A 281 -12.84 19.20 -2.51
CA ILE A 281 -13.62 19.08 -1.28
C ILE A 281 -13.99 20.46 -0.73
N GLU A 282 -13.00 21.34 -0.58
CA GLU A 282 -13.17 22.61 0.13
C GLU A 282 -13.94 23.64 -0.70
N ASN A 283 -13.63 23.74 -1.99
CA ASN A 283 -14.22 24.78 -2.85
C ASN A 283 -15.46 24.29 -3.60
N SER A 284 -15.51 23.00 -3.97
CA SER A 284 -16.65 22.44 -4.72
C SER A 284 -17.64 21.68 -3.83
N SER A 285 -17.38 21.60 -2.51
CA SER A 285 -18.20 20.87 -1.54
C SER A 285 -18.46 19.41 -1.96
N ASP A 286 -17.52 18.79 -2.66
CA ASP A 286 -17.65 17.41 -3.14
C ASP A 286 -17.37 16.41 -2.00
N PRO A 287 -18.39 15.69 -1.49
CA PRO A 287 -18.20 14.76 -0.37
C PRO A 287 -17.50 13.46 -0.79
N LYS A 288 -17.26 13.25 -2.09
CA LYS A 288 -16.74 12.00 -2.65
C LYS A 288 -15.72 12.26 -3.78
N PRO A 289 -14.57 12.90 -3.51
CA PRO A 289 -13.60 13.31 -4.54
C PRO A 289 -13.01 12.17 -5.39
N PHE A 290 -13.15 10.93 -4.93
CA PHE A 290 -12.66 9.74 -5.64
C PHE A 290 -13.76 8.96 -6.36
N LEU A 291 -15.03 9.10 -5.98
CA LEU A 291 -16.12 8.32 -6.55
C LEU A 291 -16.93 9.18 -7.53
N PRO A 292 -17.05 8.75 -8.81
CA PRO A 292 -18.02 9.32 -9.72
C PRO A 292 -19.45 9.14 -9.20
N GLU A 293 -20.37 10.01 -9.62
CA GLU A 293 -21.79 9.83 -9.31
C GLU A 293 -22.36 8.61 -10.04
N GLY A 294 -23.31 7.91 -9.44
CA GLY A 294 -23.97 6.75 -10.06
C GLY A 294 -23.18 5.43 -10.00
N VAL A 295 -21.96 5.42 -9.47
CA VAL A 295 -21.17 4.20 -9.31
C VAL A 295 -21.69 3.33 -8.17
N GLU A 296 -21.78 2.02 -8.39
CA GLU A 296 -22.32 1.05 -7.44
C GLU A 296 -21.30 0.00 -6.99
N LYS A 297 -21.47 -0.52 -5.76
CA LYS A 297 -20.78 -1.73 -5.27
C LYS A 297 -21.79 -2.88 -5.18
N PRO A 298 -21.52 -4.04 -5.80
CA PRO A 298 -22.41 -5.18 -5.67
C PRO A 298 -22.26 -5.87 -4.30
N ASP A 299 -23.33 -5.85 -3.50
CA ASP A 299 -23.33 -6.41 -2.14
C ASP A 299 -23.29 -7.95 -2.10
N THR A 300 -23.72 -8.62 -3.16
CA THR A 300 -23.92 -10.08 -3.17
C THR A 300 -23.24 -10.76 -4.33
N TYR A 301 -22.88 -12.04 -4.16
CA TYR A 301 -22.37 -12.87 -5.26
C TYR A 301 -23.36 -12.89 -6.44
N ARG A 302 -24.67 -12.94 -6.16
CA ARG A 302 -25.71 -12.90 -7.19
C ARG A 302 -25.67 -11.60 -7.98
N ALA A 303 -25.56 -10.45 -7.31
CA ALA A 303 -25.43 -9.14 -7.97
C ALA A 303 -24.20 -9.11 -8.90
N ARG A 304 -23.04 -9.59 -8.44
CA ARG A 304 -21.82 -9.71 -9.27
C ARG A 304 -22.06 -10.55 -10.53
N THR A 305 -22.71 -11.71 -10.39
CA THR A 305 -23.02 -12.58 -11.54
C THR A 305 -24.04 -12.00 -12.50
N THR A 306 -24.96 -11.15 -12.01
CA THR A 306 -25.92 -10.43 -12.85
C THR A 306 -25.17 -9.38 -13.66
N ILE A 307 -24.40 -8.50 -12.99
CA ILE A 307 -23.58 -7.46 -13.64
C ILE A 307 -22.69 -8.07 -14.73
N ALA A 308 -21.97 -9.15 -14.43
CA ALA A 308 -21.08 -9.81 -15.40
C ALA A 308 -21.79 -10.35 -16.66
N ARG A 309 -23.12 -10.44 -16.65
CA ARG A 309 -23.95 -10.91 -17.77
C ARG A 309 -24.82 -9.80 -18.37
N GLU A 310 -24.72 -8.58 -17.88
CA GLU A 310 -25.49 -7.46 -18.40
C GLU A 310 -25.03 -7.11 -19.82
N GLU A 311 -26.01 -6.87 -20.70
CA GLU A 311 -25.75 -6.44 -22.08
C GLU A 311 -25.29 -4.98 -22.14
N ASN A 312 -25.46 -4.21 -21.06
CA ASN A 312 -25.04 -2.81 -20.96
C ASN A 312 -23.54 -2.64 -20.70
N ALA A 313 -22.72 -3.58 -21.19
CA ALA A 313 -21.26 -3.46 -21.24
C ALA A 313 -20.62 -2.91 -19.93
N PRO A 314 -20.71 -3.66 -18.82
CA PRO A 314 -20.29 -3.18 -17.50
C PRO A 314 -18.79 -2.90 -17.41
N ILE A 315 -18.41 -1.93 -16.60
CA ILE A 315 -17.02 -1.58 -16.27
C ILE A 315 -16.80 -1.94 -14.80
N VAL A 316 -16.00 -2.97 -14.54
CA VAL A 316 -15.78 -3.49 -13.18
C VAL A 316 -14.36 -3.21 -12.73
N ILE A 317 -14.20 -2.46 -11.64
CA ILE A 317 -12.91 -2.17 -10.98
C ILE A 317 -12.84 -3.01 -9.71
N ALA A 318 -12.00 -4.05 -9.69
CA ALA A 318 -12.00 -5.03 -8.60
C ALA A 318 -10.59 -5.49 -8.22
N PRO A 319 -10.33 -5.76 -6.93
CA PRO A 319 -9.18 -6.54 -6.49
C PRO A 319 -9.26 -8.02 -6.95
N SER A 320 -8.15 -8.74 -7.01
CA SER A 320 -6.77 -8.25 -6.78
C SER A 320 -6.14 -7.69 -8.06
N GLY A 321 -5.22 -6.72 -7.91
CA GLY A 321 -4.55 -6.07 -9.04
C GLY A 321 -3.75 -7.01 -9.95
N MET A 322 -3.49 -8.24 -9.50
CA MET A 322 -2.73 -9.26 -10.21
C MET A 322 -3.55 -10.54 -10.48
N LEU A 323 -4.88 -10.51 -10.32
CA LEU A 323 -5.78 -11.65 -10.57
C LEU A 323 -5.42 -12.92 -9.78
N THR A 324 -4.98 -12.74 -8.54
CA THR A 324 -4.58 -13.84 -7.63
C THR A 324 -5.76 -14.49 -6.89
N GLY A 325 -6.97 -13.92 -6.96
CA GLY A 325 -8.16 -14.41 -6.28
C GLY A 325 -9.44 -13.79 -6.81
#